data_AF-G9ZJF4-F1
#
_entry.id   AF-G9ZJF4-F1
#
_cell.length_a   1.000
_cell.length_b   1.000
_cell.length_c   1.000
_cell.angle_alpha   90.00
_cell.angle_beta   90.00
_cell.angle_gamma   90.00
#
_symmetry.space_group_name_H-M   'P 1'
#
loop_
_entity.id
_entity.type
_entity.pdbx_description
1 polymer ?
#
loop_
_entity_poly.entity_id
_entity_poly.type
_entity_poly.pdbx_seq_one_letter_code
_entity_poly.pdbx_strand_id
1 'polypeptide(L)'
;MLPIETNPNSLPTADLQAMSTEMLKAQLAKAVSITAEYLAYIAMVWQELERRGEDMTAMRHGLMAYVPMIANKELDARVVVNYAGQKTLIALMSNLPLQEQQALIERGSVDIVELGDDKQQLVRTIALGDLTASQAYQAFGDGEIRPVPQQYQLLLLRDKEGIRRPTRRARVTSNIKIDGDYLVIANTHKLSLTTLRQFLREHNIE
;
A
#
# COMPACT_ATOMS: atom_id res chain seq x y z
N MET A 1 21.60 -11.83 -8.48
CA MET A 1 20.28 -12.46 -8.73
C MET A 1 20.52 -13.94 -9.03
N LEU A 2 19.73 -14.84 -8.46
CA LEU A 2 19.76 -16.25 -8.81
C LEU A 2 19.18 -16.42 -10.23
N PRO A 3 19.74 -17.29 -11.09
CA PRO A 3 19.18 -17.57 -12.40
C PRO A 3 17.81 -18.26 -12.22
N ILE A 4 16.77 -17.70 -12.83
CA ILE A 4 15.44 -18.31 -12.87
C ILE A 4 15.27 -18.92 -14.25
N GLU A 5 15.22 -20.24 -14.32
CA GLU A 5 14.88 -20.97 -15.54
C GLU A 5 13.36 -21.18 -15.59
N THR A 6 12.71 -20.74 -16.67
CA THR A 6 11.28 -21.02 -16.90
C THR A 6 11.14 -22.04 -18.03
N ASN A 7 10.47 -23.17 -17.75
CA ASN A 7 10.07 -24.12 -18.78
C ASN A 7 8.56 -23.97 -19.03
N PRO A 8 8.12 -23.25 -20.06
CA PRO A 8 6.70 -23.04 -20.32
C PRO A 8 5.95 -24.35 -20.69
N ASN A 9 6.67 -25.41 -21.06
CA ASN A 9 6.09 -26.70 -21.46
C ASN A 9 5.88 -27.68 -20.30
N SER A 10 6.26 -27.33 -19.05
CA SER A 10 6.09 -28.22 -17.89
C SER A 10 4.74 -28.06 -17.19
N LEU A 11 3.90 -27.11 -17.61
CA LEU A 11 2.57 -26.93 -17.03
C LEU A 11 1.59 -27.93 -17.67
N PRO A 12 0.66 -28.54 -16.91
CA PRO A 12 -0.31 -29.46 -17.47
C PRO A 12 -1.12 -28.74 -18.57
N THR A 13 -0.92 -29.14 -19.82
CA THR A 13 -1.80 -28.80 -20.94
C THR A 13 -3.09 -29.59 -20.83
N ALA A 14 -3.85 -29.39 -19.75
CA ALA A 14 -5.26 -29.71 -19.78
C ALA A 14 -5.90 -28.81 -20.86
N ASP A 15 -6.86 -29.34 -21.60
CA ASP A 15 -7.57 -28.55 -22.61
C ASP A 15 -8.42 -27.47 -21.92
N LEU A 16 -7.81 -26.32 -21.65
CA LEU A 16 -8.43 -25.19 -20.97
C LEU A 16 -9.65 -24.67 -21.75
N GLN A 17 -9.69 -24.89 -23.07
CA GLN A 17 -10.79 -24.43 -23.92
C GLN A 17 -12.07 -25.25 -23.71
N ALA A 18 -11.94 -26.52 -23.28
CA ALA A 18 -13.07 -27.40 -23.00
C ALA A 18 -13.64 -27.23 -21.58
N MET A 19 -12.96 -26.48 -20.70
CA MET A 19 -13.41 -26.27 -19.31
C MET A 19 -14.49 -25.20 -19.21
N SER A 20 -15.44 -25.39 -18.28
CA SER A 20 -16.39 -24.33 -17.93
C SER A 20 -15.71 -23.19 -17.18
N THR A 21 -16.32 -22.00 -17.17
CA THR A 21 -15.82 -20.84 -16.42
C THR A 21 -15.61 -21.16 -14.93
N GLU A 22 -16.51 -21.93 -14.31
CA GLU A 22 -16.38 -22.31 -12.90
C GLU A 22 -15.22 -23.29 -12.68
N MET A 23 -14.98 -24.22 -13.62
CA MET A 23 -13.79 -25.07 -13.58
C MET A 23 -12.50 -24.26 -13.74
N LEU A 24 -12.47 -23.29 -14.64
CA LEU A 24 -11.32 -22.40 -14.83
C LEU A 24 -11.05 -21.55 -13.57
N LYS A 25 -12.09 -21.00 -12.94
CA LYS A 25 -11.96 -20.28 -11.66
C LYS A 25 -11.41 -21.20 -10.56
N ALA A 26 -11.89 -22.44 -10.47
CA ALA A 26 -11.40 -23.41 -9.49
C ALA A 26 -9.93 -23.80 -9.74
N GLN A 27 -9.53 -23.99 -11.00
CA GLN A 27 -8.13 -24.25 -11.37
C GLN A 27 -7.25 -23.05 -11.04
N LEU A 28 -7.72 -21.83 -11.34
CA LEU A 28 -7.01 -20.60 -11.00
C LEU A 28 -6.85 -20.47 -9.48
N ALA A 29 -7.92 -20.66 -8.71
CA ALA A 29 -7.86 -20.64 -7.24
C ALA A 29 -6.87 -21.67 -6.69
N LYS A 30 -6.87 -22.89 -7.25
CA LYS A 30 -5.90 -23.93 -6.89
C LYS A 30 -4.46 -23.50 -7.19
N ALA A 31 -4.20 -22.95 -8.37
CA ALA A 31 -2.87 -22.46 -8.74
C ALA A 31 -2.39 -21.32 -7.83
N VAL A 32 -3.30 -20.41 -7.47
CA VAL A 32 -3.05 -19.32 -6.51
C VAL A 32 -2.71 -19.87 -5.12
N SER A 33 -3.46 -20.86 -4.62
CA SER A 33 -3.17 -21.52 -3.34
C SER A 33 -1.79 -22.17 -3.33
N ILE A 34 -1.46 -22.93 -4.38
CA ILE A 34 -0.12 -23.53 -4.55
C ILE A 34 0.95 -22.44 -4.52
N THR A 35 0.71 -21.31 -5.19
CA THR A 35 1.67 -20.18 -5.19
C THR A 35 1.91 -19.64 -3.77
N ALA A 36 0.87 -19.52 -2.94
CA ALA A 36 1.01 -19.11 -1.55
C ALA A 36 1.78 -20.13 -0.70
N GLU A 37 1.54 -21.43 -0.91
CA GLU A 37 2.29 -22.51 -0.25
C GLU A 37 3.78 -22.46 -0.61
N TYR A 38 4.11 -22.29 -1.89
CA TYR A 38 5.50 -22.13 -2.34
C TYR A 38 6.13 -20.84 -1.81
N LEU A 39 5.38 -19.75 -1.69
CA LEU A 39 5.89 -18.52 -1.09
C LEU A 39 6.22 -18.71 0.41
N ALA A 40 5.39 -19.45 1.14
CA ALA A 40 5.69 -19.85 2.51
C ALA A 40 6.93 -20.75 2.59
N TYR A 41 7.07 -21.71 1.68
CA TYR A 41 8.27 -22.54 1.57
C TYR A 41 9.52 -21.70 1.27
N ILE A 42 9.44 -20.74 0.34
CA ILE A 42 10.53 -19.79 0.05
C ILE A 42 10.92 -19.02 1.31
N ALA A 43 9.96 -18.62 2.14
CA ALA A 43 10.23 -17.94 3.41
C ALA A 43 10.97 -18.84 4.41
N MET A 44 10.66 -20.13 4.46
CA MET A 44 11.43 -21.09 5.27
C MET A 44 12.87 -21.24 4.76
N VAL A 45 13.05 -21.33 3.44
CA VAL A 45 14.40 -21.39 2.82
C VAL A 45 15.17 -20.10 3.11
N TRP A 46 14.52 -18.94 2.98
CA TRP A 46 15.11 -17.63 3.28
C TRP A 46 15.62 -17.57 4.73
N GLN A 47 14.79 -17.99 5.68
CA GLN A 47 15.14 -18.02 7.10
C GLN A 47 16.38 -18.90 7.36
N GLU A 48 16.45 -20.07 6.71
CA GLU A 48 17.60 -20.97 6.84
C GLU A 48 18.87 -20.39 6.21
N LEU A 49 18.76 -19.67 5.09
CA LEU A 49 19.90 -18.98 4.46
C LEU A 49 20.43 -17.84 5.35
N GLU A 50 19.55 -17.00 5.90
CA GLU A 50 19.96 -15.95 6.85
C GLU A 50 20.60 -16.55 8.11
N ARG A 51 20.05 -17.67 8.62
CA ARG A 51 20.63 -18.40 9.76
C ARG A 51 22.03 -18.93 9.47
N ARG A 52 22.34 -19.25 8.20
CA ARG A 52 23.67 -19.69 7.74
C ARG A 52 24.63 -18.52 7.47
N GLY A 53 24.17 -17.28 7.61
CA GLY A 53 24.99 -16.08 7.42
C GLY A 53 25.01 -15.54 5.99
N GLU A 54 24.12 -16.01 5.11
CA GLU A 54 23.98 -15.46 3.76
C GLU A 54 23.32 -14.08 3.78
N ASP A 55 23.86 -13.13 3.01
CA ASP A 55 23.25 -11.81 2.83
C ASP A 55 22.17 -11.83 1.75
N MET A 56 20.93 -11.67 2.18
CA MET A 56 19.76 -11.72 1.32
C MET A 56 19.32 -10.33 0.82
N THR A 57 20.03 -9.26 1.19
CA THR A 57 19.62 -7.86 0.92
C THR A 57 19.34 -7.60 -0.55
N ALA A 58 20.19 -8.12 -1.44
CA ALA A 58 20.04 -7.96 -2.89
C ALA A 58 18.77 -8.61 -3.47
N MET A 59 18.13 -9.54 -2.75
CA MET A 59 16.90 -10.21 -3.17
C MET A 59 15.63 -9.51 -2.69
N ARG A 60 15.71 -8.45 -1.86
CA ARG A 60 14.54 -7.78 -1.25
C ARG A 60 13.81 -6.83 -2.20
N HIS A 61 13.34 -7.36 -3.33
CA HIS A 61 12.59 -6.61 -4.33
C HIS A 61 11.39 -7.40 -4.87
N GLY A 62 10.35 -6.71 -5.35
CA GLY A 62 9.13 -7.36 -5.83
C GLY A 62 8.45 -8.17 -4.72
N LEU A 63 8.03 -9.40 -5.02
CA LEU A 63 7.40 -10.30 -4.04
C LEU A 63 8.36 -10.72 -2.91
N MET A 64 9.65 -10.82 -3.20
CA MET A 64 10.67 -11.21 -2.22
C MET A 64 10.85 -10.16 -1.10
N ALA A 65 10.36 -8.93 -1.30
CA ALA A 65 10.35 -7.92 -0.24
C ALA A 65 9.48 -8.32 0.96
N TYR A 66 8.48 -9.19 0.77
CA TYR A 66 7.57 -9.64 1.82
C TYR A 66 8.00 -10.96 2.48
N VAL A 67 8.92 -11.70 1.85
CA VAL A 67 9.39 -13.02 2.32
C VAL A 67 9.93 -13.00 3.76
N PRO A 68 10.72 -11.99 4.18
CA PRO A 68 11.18 -11.89 5.57
C PRO A 68 10.03 -11.81 6.59
N MET A 69 8.96 -11.07 6.26
CA MET A 69 7.79 -10.94 7.14
C MET A 69 7.02 -12.26 7.25
N ILE A 70 6.94 -13.01 6.15
CA ILE A 70 6.34 -14.36 6.13
C ILE A 70 7.20 -15.31 6.98
N ALA A 71 8.53 -15.26 6.83
CA ALA A 71 9.47 -16.09 7.59
C ALA A 71 9.36 -15.85 9.11
N ASN A 72 9.16 -14.60 9.50
CA ASN A 72 8.97 -14.19 10.90
C ASN A 72 7.54 -14.39 11.43
N LYS A 73 6.63 -14.95 10.63
CA LYS A 73 5.21 -15.16 10.97
C LYS A 73 4.44 -13.87 11.23
N GLU A 74 4.91 -12.75 10.68
CA GLU A 74 4.26 -11.44 10.74
C GLU A 74 3.22 -11.28 9.63
N LEU A 75 3.33 -12.06 8.55
CA LEU A 75 2.46 -11.95 7.38
C LEU A 75 2.08 -13.33 6.83
N ASP A 76 0.79 -13.57 6.63
CA ASP A 76 0.32 -14.77 5.93
C ASP A 76 0.62 -14.64 4.42
N ALA A 77 1.23 -15.68 3.83
CA ALA A 77 1.63 -15.67 2.42
C ALA A 77 0.46 -15.43 1.46
N ARG A 78 -0.76 -15.84 1.83
CA ARG A 78 -1.98 -15.63 1.03
C ARG A 78 -2.32 -14.14 0.91
N VAL A 79 -1.94 -13.30 1.89
CA VAL A 79 -2.14 -11.84 1.80
C VAL A 79 -1.36 -11.28 0.62
N VAL A 80 -0.10 -11.70 0.46
CA VAL A 80 0.78 -11.21 -0.60
C VAL A 80 0.28 -11.66 -1.97
N VAL A 81 -0.15 -12.92 -2.09
CA VAL A 81 -0.61 -13.48 -3.36
C VAL A 81 -1.97 -12.90 -3.78
N ASN A 82 -2.93 -12.83 -2.86
CA ASN A 82 -4.30 -12.38 -3.17
C ASN A 82 -4.38 -10.87 -3.41
N TYR A 83 -3.54 -10.08 -2.74
CA TYR A 83 -3.61 -8.61 -2.76
C TYR A 83 -2.35 -7.97 -3.34
N ALA A 84 -1.66 -8.68 -4.22
CA ALA A 84 -0.48 -8.18 -4.92
C ALA A 84 -0.76 -6.81 -5.56
N GLY A 85 0.12 -5.82 -5.29
CA GLY A 85 -0.04 -4.45 -5.75
C GLY A 85 -0.78 -3.52 -4.76
N GLN A 86 -1.55 -4.07 -3.81
CA GLN A 86 -2.23 -3.29 -2.77
C GLN A 86 -1.34 -3.06 -1.55
N LYS A 87 -0.22 -2.36 -1.75
CA LYS A 87 0.83 -2.16 -0.73
C LYS A 87 0.29 -1.67 0.62
N THR A 88 -0.67 -0.75 0.59
CA THR A 88 -1.30 -0.22 1.82
C THR A 88 -2.07 -1.31 2.57
N LEU A 89 -2.86 -2.13 1.87
CA LEU A 89 -3.61 -3.20 2.52
C LEU A 89 -2.66 -4.25 3.11
N ILE A 90 -1.64 -4.66 2.34
CA ILE A 90 -0.62 -5.62 2.81
C ILE A 90 0.06 -5.09 4.09
N ALA A 91 0.49 -3.83 4.09
CA ALA A 91 1.15 -3.21 5.23
C ALA A 91 0.23 -3.06 6.46
N LEU A 92 -1.07 -2.86 6.27
CA LEU A 92 -2.04 -2.82 7.37
C LEU A 92 -2.31 -4.23 7.91
N MET A 93 -2.47 -5.21 7.02
CA MET A 93 -2.69 -6.61 7.41
C MET A 93 -1.50 -7.20 8.15
N SER A 94 -0.26 -6.82 7.80
CA SER A 94 0.93 -7.28 8.53
C SER A 94 1.01 -6.80 9.98
N ASN A 95 0.22 -5.79 10.36
CA ASN A 95 0.14 -5.35 11.75
C ASN A 95 -0.90 -6.13 12.56
N LEU A 96 -1.75 -6.92 11.91
CA LEU A 96 -2.75 -7.77 12.57
C LEU A 96 -2.09 -9.06 13.07
N PRO A 97 -2.58 -9.64 14.18
CA PRO A 97 -2.20 -11.01 14.56
C PRO A 97 -2.43 -11.98 13.40
N LEU A 98 -1.53 -12.96 13.22
CA LEU A 98 -1.59 -13.88 12.09
C LEU A 98 -2.96 -14.59 12.00
N GLN A 99 -3.53 -14.98 13.13
CA GLN A 99 -4.86 -15.61 13.17
C GLN A 99 -5.98 -14.68 12.67
N GLU A 100 -5.88 -13.39 12.93
CA GLU A 100 -6.84 -12.39 12.42
C GLU A 100 -6.67 -12.16 10.93
N GLN A 101 -5.43 -12.15 10.43
CA GLN A 101 -5.16 -12.11 8.98
C GLN A 101 -5.85 -13.29 8.28
N GLN A 102 -5.70 -14.50 8.83
CA GLN A 102 -6.31 -15.71 8.30
C GLN A 102 -7.84 -15.61 8.30
N ALA A 103 -8.44 -15.27 9.45
CA ALA A 103 -9.88 -15.12 9.56
C ALA A 103 -10.44 -14.07 8.59
N LEU A 104 -9.71 -12.98 8.37
CA LEU A 104 -10.10 -11.92 7.46
C LEU A 104 -10.02 -12.36 5.99
N ILE A 105 -9.00 -13.14 5.61
CA ILE A 105 -8.87 -13.71 4.26
C ILE A 105 -10.04 -14.66 3.98
N GLU A 106 -10.40 -15.53 4.94
CA GLU A 106 -11.55 -16.44 4.79
C GLU A 106 -12.87 -15.66 4.66
N ARG A 107 -13.02 -14.55 5.39
CA ARG A 107 -14.19 -13.67 5.27
C ARG A 107 -14.22 -12.90 3.94
N GLY A 108 -13.05 -12.60 3.37
CA GLY A 108 -12.87 -11.94 2.07
C GLY A 108 -13.34 -10.48 2.01
N SER A 109 -13.89 -9.93 3.08
CA SER A 109 -14.53 -8.61 3.11
C SER A 109 -14.44 -7.93 4.48
N VAL A 110 -14.75 -6.64 4.53
CA VAL A 110 -14.83 -5.84 5.76
C VAL A 110 -15.93 -4.79 5.66
N ASP A 111 -16.54 -4.48 6.80
CA ASP A 111 -17.53 -3.42 6.88
C ASP A 111 -16.85 -2.05 6.93
N ILE A 112 -17.33 -1.16 6.08
CA ILE A 112 -16.89 0.22 5.94
C ILE A 112 -18.07 1.14 6.23
N VAL A 113 -17.82 2.14 7.07
CA VAL A 113 -18.77 3.22 7.31
C VAL A 113 -18.63 4.30 6.24
N GLU A 114 -19.76 4.81 5.76
CA GLU A 114 -19.89 5.99 4.92
C GLU A 114 -20.81 7.00 5.63
N LEU A 115 -20.59 8.30 5.39
CA LEU A 115 -21.48 9.36 5.87
C LEU A 115 -22.49 9.71 4.76
N GLY A 116 -23.78 9.55 5.06
CA GLY A 116 -24.85 10.08 4.21
C GLY A 116 -25.04 11.59 4.38
N ASP A 117 -25.98 12.16 3.63
CA ASP A 117 -26.22 13.61 3.53
C ASP A 117 -26.44 14.31 4.89
N ASP A 118 -27.11 13.63 5.84
CA ASP A 118 -27.38 14.13 7.20
C ASP A 118 -26.41 13.56 8.26
N LYS A 119 -25.18 13.19 7.86
CA LYS A 119 -24.21 12.48 8.71
C LYS A 119 -24.74 11.15 9.26
N GLN A 120 -25.77 10.60 8.61
CA GLN A 120 -26.28 9.28 8.92
C GLN A 120 -25.21 8.24 8.64
N GLN A 121 -25.09 7.28 9.56
CA GLN A 121 -24.16 6.19 9.46
C GLN A 121 -24.68 5.18 8.43
N LEU A 122 -24.00 5.04 7.31
CA LEU A 122 -24.25 4.00 6.32
C LEU A 122 -23.15 2.95 6.44
N VAL A 123 -23.50 1.66 6.51
CA VAL A 123 -22.52 0.56 6.61
C VAL A 123 -22.59 -0.27 5.34
N ARG A 124 -21.43 -0.50 4.72
CA ARG A 124 -21.30 -1.32 3.52
C ARG A 124 -20.22 -2.37 3.71
N THR A 125 -20.53 -3.60 3.37
CA THR A 125 -19.55 -4.68 3.29
C THR A 125 -18.82 -4.60 1.96
N ILE A 126 -17.50 -4.41 2.00
CA ILE A 126 -16.65 -4.26 0.81
C ILE A 126 -15.65 -5.41 0.77
N ALA A 127 -15.47 -6.02 -0.40
CA ALA A 127 -14.44 -7.05 -0.59
C ALA A 127 -13.05 -6.44 -0.35
N LEU A 128 -12.15 -7.20 0.29
CA LEU A 128 -10.81 -6.68 0.62
C LEU A 128 -10.06 -6.18 -0.61
N GLY A 129 -10.21 -6.90 -1.73
CA GLY A 129 -9.56 -6.54 -3.00
C GLY A 129 -10.07 -5.23 -3.62
N ASP A 130 -11.24 -4.75 -3.20
CA ASP A 130 -11.86 -3.54 -3.75
C ASP A 130 -11.67 -2.32 -2.83
N LEU A 131 -10.97 -2.48 -1.70
CA LEU A 131 -10.74 -1.39 -0.76
C LEU A 131 -9.82 -0.33 -1.37
N THR A 132 -10.26 0.92 -1.32
CA THR A 132 -9.35 2.05 -1.52
C THR A 132 -8.41 2.20 -0.32
N ALA A 133 -7.25 2.84 -0.52
CA ALA A 133 -6.32 3.11 0.58
C ALA A 133 -6.98 3.90 1.74
N SER A 134 -7.89 4.84 1.44
CA SER A 134 -8.61 5.59 2.49
C SER A 134 -9.56 4.69 3.28
N GLN A 135 -10.25 3.76 2.62
CA GLN A 135 -11.15 2.82 3.30
C GLN A 135 -10.34 1.80 4.11
N ALA A 136 -9.20 1.34 3.61
CA ALA A 136 -8.29 0.50 4.38
C ALA A 136 -7.80 1.23 5.65
N TYR A 137 -7.32 2.47 5.55
CA TYR A 137 -6.93 3.24 6.75
C TYR A 137 -8.08 3.53 7.71
N GLN A 138 -9.33 3.50 7.25
CA GLN A 138 -10.50 3.62 8.11
C GLN A 138 -10.78 2.30 8.84
N ALA A 139 -10.78 1.19 8.11
CA ALA A 139 -11.05 -0.15 8.64
C ALA A 139 -9.94 -0.69 9.54
N PHE A 140 -8.68 -0.36 9.29
CA PHE A 140 -7.54 -0.94 9.99
C PHE A 140 -6.77 0.12 10.77
N GLY A 141 -6.42 -0.20 12.01
CA GLY A 141 -5.65 0.69 12.88
C GLY A 141 -5.16 0.00 14.13
N ASP A 142 -4.04 0.48 14.68
CA ASP A 142 -3.56 0.07 16.00
C ASP A 142 -3.39 -1.46 16.17
N GLY A 143 -3.16 -2.16 15.06
CA GLY A 143 -3.02 -3.63 15.03
C GLY A 143 -4.34 -4.41 15.05
N GLU A 144 -5.48 -3.75 14.84
CA GLU A 144 -6.81 -4.36 14.85
C GLU A 144 -7.69 -3.91 13.65
N ILE A 145 -8.79 -4.63 13.45
CA ILE A 145 -9.88 -4.23 12.56
C ILE A 145 -10.85 -3.36 13.38
N ARG A 146 -10.89 -2.07 13.07
CA ARG A 146 -11.73 -1.11 13.78
C ARG A 146 -13.21 -1.46 13.65
N PRO A 147 -13.94 -1.57 14.76
CA PRO A 147 -15.37 -1.77 14.72
C PRO A 147 -16.07 -0.54 14.14
N VAL A 148 -17.27 -0.77 13.60
CA VAL A 148 -18.11 0.23 12.93
C VAL A 148 -18.25 1.54 13.73
N PRO A 149 -18.49 1.56 15.06
CA PRO A 149 -18.61 2.81 15.81
C PRO A 149 -17.33 3.66 15.80
N GLN A 150 -16.15 3.03 15.84
CA GLN A 150 -14.86 3.72 15.82
C GLN A 150 -14.59 4.32 14.44
N GLN A 151 -14.92 3.60 13.37
CA GLN A 151 -14.84 4.12 12.01
C GLN A 151 -15.74 5.35 11.81
N TYR A 152 -16.96 5.29 12.32
CA TYR A 152 -17.90 6.42 12.27
C TYR A 152 -17.35 7.65 13.02
N GLN A 153 -16.77 7.44 14.21
CA GLN A 153 -16.16 8.51 14.99
C GLN A 153 -14.99 9.18 14.24
N LEU A 154 -14.15 8.40 13.57
CA LEU A 154 -13.06 8.92 12.73
C LEU A 154 -13.59 9.79 11.58
N LEU A 155 -14.68 9.37 10.94
CA LEU A 155 -15.31 10.14 9.88
C LEU A 155 -15.90 11.47 10.40
N LEU A 156 -16.58 11.45 11.55
CA LEU A 156 -17.10 12.66 12.19
C LEU A 156 -15.99 13.64 12.58
N LEU A 157 -14.84 13.14 13.07
CA LEU A 157 -13.69 13.98 13.39
C LEU A 157 -13.11 14.61 12.12
N ARG A 158 -12.95 13.82 11.04
CA ARG A 158 -12.44 14.32 9.76
C ARG A 158 -13.37 15.35 9.11
N ASP A 159 -14.68 15.18 9.26
CA ASP A 159 -15.70 16.13 8.81
C ASP A 159 -15.66 17.44 9.61
N LYS A 160 -15.54 17.36 10.95
CA LYS A 160 -15.35 18.53 11.82
C LYS A 160 -14.05 19.29 11.52
N GLU A 161 -12.99 18.57 11.16
CA GLU A 161 -11.72 19.17 10.71
C GLU A 161 -11.76 19.66 9.25
N GLY A 162 -12.92 19.53 8.58
CA GLY A 162 -13.18 19.90 7.18
C GLY A 162 -12.97 21.36 6.76
N ILE A 163 -12.36 22.21 7.59
CA ILE A 163 -11.86 23.54 7.22
C ILE A 163 -10.44 23.73 7.79
N ARG A 164 -9.49 22.90 7.40
CA ARG A 164 -8.05 23.20 7.39
C ARG A 164 -7.32 22.07 6.68
N ARG A 165 -7.48 21.98 5.36
CA ARG A 165 -6.32 21.52 4.58
C ARG A 165 -5.21 22.50 4.93
N PRO A 166 -4.08 22.09 5.53
CA PRO A 166 -2.95 23.00 5.57
C PRO A 166 -2.69 23.35 4.11
N THR A 167 -2.91 24.62 3.74
CA THR A 167 -2.33 25.18 2.54
C THR A 167 -0.89 24.70 2.58
N ARG A 168 -0.46 23.92 1.59
CA ARG A 168 0.89 23.33 1.56
C ARG A 168 1.82 24.44 2.02
N ARG A 169 2.36 24.35 3.25
CA ARG A 169 3.30 25.37 3.73
C ARG A 169 4.34 25.41 2.65
N ALA A 170 4.51 26.57 2.01
CA ALA A 170 5.51 26.74 0.98
C ALA A 170 6.80 26.14 1.55
N ARG A 171 7.36 25.12 0.89
CA ARG A 171 8.59 24.51 1.38
C ARG A 171 9.62 25.61 1.40
N VAL A 172 10.06 26.00 2.59
CA VAL A 172 11.19 26.90 2.74
C VAL A 172 12.38 26.17 2.14
N THR A 173 12.89 26.69 1.03
CA THR A 173 14.08 26.16 0.38
C THR A 173 15.22 27.13 0.64
N SER A 174 16.33 26.62 1.15
CA SER A 174 17.58 27.37 1.28
C SER A 174 18.32 27.50 -0.06
N ASN A 175 17.81 26.87 -1.13
CA ASN A 175 18.40 26.90 -2.46
C ASN A 175 18.00 28.19 -3.20
N ILE A 176 18.46 29.32 -2.67
CA ILE A 176 18.31 30.64 -3.27
C ILE A 176 19.70 31.11 -3.69
N LYS A 177 19.89 31.43 -4.97
CA LYS A 177 21.13 32.01 -5.50
C LYS A 177 20.85 33.18 -6.42
N ILE A 178 21.79 34.10 -6.52
CA ILE A 178 21.77 35.16 -7.53
C ILE A 178 22.55 34.65 -8.74
N ASP A 179 21.93 34.70 -9.91
CA ASP A 179 22.52 34.32 -11.19
C ASP A 179 22.29 35.47 -12.19
N GLY A 180 23.30 36.34 -12.29
CA GLY A 180 23.19 37.60 -13.03
C GLY A 180 22.07 38.50 -12.48
N ASP A 181 21.16 38.91 -13.37
CA ASP A 181 20.03 39.78 -13.05
C ASP A 181 18.83 39.04 -12.45
N TYR A 182 18.97 37.76 -12.12
CA TYR A 182 17.90 36.92 -11.60
C TYR A 182 18.20 36.34 -10.22
N LEU A 183 17.19 36.34 -9.36
CA LEU A 183 17.12 35.49 -8.18
C LEU A 183 16.58 34.12 -8.61
N VAL A 184 17.36 33.06 -8.38
CA VAL A 184 16.98 31.69 -8.72
C VAL A 184 16.59 30.92 -7.46
N ILE A 185 15.35 30.41 -7.42
CA ILE A 185 14.78 29.65 -6.31
C ILE A 185 14.63 28.19 -6.72
N ALA A 186 15.15 27.28 -5.88
CA ALA A 186 15.13 25.83 -6.09
C ALA A 186 15.64 25.40 -7.48
N ASN A 187 16.63 26.11 -8.03
CA ASN A 187 17.22 25.89 -9.35
C ASN A 187 16.23 25.87 -10.54
N THR A 188 14.99 26.30 -10.34
CA THR A 188 13.90 26.12 -11.33
C THR A 188 13.15 27.42 -11.59
N HIS A 189 13.02 28.29 -10.59
CA HIS A 189 12.25 29.52 -10.71
C HIS A 189 13.20 30.70 -10.77
N LYS A 190 13.12 31.53 -11.82
CA LYS A 190 13.92 32.74 -12.01
C LYS A 190 13.05 33.97 -11.82
N LEU A 191 13.50 34.89 -10.96
CA LEU A 191 12.80 36.13 -10.63
C LEU A 191 13.72 37.30 -10.95
N SER A 192 13.28 38.23 -11.81
CA SER A 192 14.08 39.40 -12.18
C SER A 192 14.32 40.29 -10.96
N LEU A 193 15.58 40.61 -10.68
CA LEU A 193 15.96 41.51 -9.58
C LEU A 193 15.43 42.93 -9.79
N THR A 194 15.28 43.36 -11.04
CA THR A 194 14.70 44.67 -11.38
C THR A 194 13.23 44.72 -10.95
N THR A 195 12.45 43.70 -11.32
CA THR A 195 11.04 43.59 -10.96
C THR A 195 10.86 43.44 -9.44
N LEU A 196 11.74 42.66 -8.80
CA LEU A 196 11.71 42.47 -7.36
C LEU A 196 12.02 43.78 -6.60
N ARG A 197 13.04 44.54 -7.04
CA ARG A 197 13.37 45.85 -6.44
C ARG A 197 12.24 46.86 -6.60
N GLN A 198 11.57 46.87 -7.74
CA GLN A 198 10.41 47.73 -7.95
C GLN A 198 9.27 47.35 -7.00
N PHE A 199 8.95 46.06 -6.90
CA PHE A 199 7.91 45.57 -6.01
C PHE A 199 8.17 45.91 -4.54
N LEU A 200 9.41 45.71 -4.07
CA LEU A 200 9.80 46.04 -2.69
C LEU A 200 9.71 47.55 -2.39
N ARG A 201 10.08 48.39 -3.36
CA ARG A 201 9.92 49.86 -3.25
C ARG A 201 8.45 50.27 -3.20
N GLU A 202 7.59 49.66 -4.01
CA GLU A 202 6.16 49.96 -4.04
C GLU A 202 5.45 49.57 -2.74
N HIS A 203 5.99 48.61 -1.99
CA HIS A 203 5.39 48.09 -0.76
C HIS A 203 6.13 48.49 0.52
N ASN A 204 7.08 49.44 0.46
CA ASN A 204 7.89 49.92 1.58
C ASN A 204 8.51 48.79 2.43
N ILE A 205 8.98 47.74 1.78
CA ILE A 205 9.70 46.65 2.44
C ILE A 205 11.20 46.96 2.29
N GLU A 206 11.80 47.48 3.36
CA GLU A 206 13.25 47.76 3.44
C GLU A 206 14.10 46.48 3.45
#